data_AF-A0A954XQH2-F1
#
_entry.id   AF-A0A954XQH2-F1
#
_cell.length_a   1.000
_cell.length_b   1.000
_cell.length_c   1.000
_cell.angle_alpha   90.00
_cell.angle_beta   90.00
_cell.angle_gamma   90.00
#
_symmetry.space_group_name_H-M   'P 1'
#
loop_
_entity.id
_entity.type
_entity.pdbx_description
1 polymer ?
#
loop_
_entity_poly.entity_id
_entity_poly.type
_entity_poly.pdbx_seq_one_letter_code
_entity_poly.pdbx_strand_id
1 'polypeptide(L)'
;MLKLLKKPNGPSRVLHSAGAHKSVIRLGKARREKLEKALNYIRRRTQWMQYAEYRNRHIPLGSGITEAGCKTIFTQRFKQSGMRWSKQGADVILTLRVVLLSGVWDAAYGRVLQHLEGEIPAPYGQNNETTLKSAA
;
A
#
# COMPACT_ATOMS: atom_id res chain seq x y z
N MET A 1 12.60 -13.52 -18.38
CA MET A 1 12.31 -13.94 -16.99
C MET A 1 10.81 -13.94 -16.66
N LEU A 2 10.08 -12.83 -16.88
CA LEU A 2 8.63 -12.71 -16.59
C LEU A 2 7.72 -13.78 -17.23
N LYS A 3 8.02 -14.22 -18.45
CA LYS A 3 7.22 -15.25 -19.15
C LYS A 3 7.33 -16.63 -18.48
N LEU A 4 8.45 -16.95 -17.83
CA LEU A 4 8.66 -18.26 -17.18
C LEU A 4 7.91 -18.34 -15.85
N LEU A 5 7.86 -17.25 -15.08
CA LEU A 5 7.15 -17.21 -13.80
C LEU A 5 5.66 -17.47 -13.93
N LYS A 6 5.05 -17.07 -15.05
CA LYS A 6 3.63 -17.30 -15.35
C LYS A 6 3.30 -18.75 -15.75
N LYS A 7 4.30 -19.62 -15.91
CA LYS A 7 4.10 -21.04 -16.22
C LYS A 7 4.09 -21.88 -14.94
N PRO A 8 3.49 -23.10 -14.95
CA PRO A 8 3.63 -24.04 -13.85
C PRO A 8 5.11 -24.28 -13.50
N ASN A 9 5.41 -24.30 -12.20
CA ASN A 9 6.77 -24.37 -11.64
C ASN A 9 7.70 -23.26 -12.13
N GLY A 10 7.15 -22.06 -12.33
CA GLY A 10 7.86 -20.90 -12.88
C GLY A 10 9.19 -20.55 -12.20
N PRO A 11 9.25 -20.45 -10.86
CA PRO A 11 10.50 -20.17 -10.14
C PRO A 11 11.59 -21.23 -10.42
N SER A 12 11.23 -22.52 -10.40
CA SER A 12 12.16 -23.62 -10.70
C SER A 12 12.68 -23.55 -12.13
N ARG A 13 11.83 -23.19 -13.10
CA ARG A 13 12.24 -22.96 -14.50
C ARG A 13 13.24 -21.81 -14.63
N VAL A 14 13.03 -20.72 -13.88
CA VAL A 14 13.96 -19.58 -13.84
C VAL A 14 15.30 -20.00 -13.23
N LEU A 15 15.29 -20.72 -12.11
CA LEU A 15 16.50 -21.21 -11.45
C LEU A 15 17.28 -22.18 -12.34
N HIS A 16 16.59 -23.10 -13.02
CA HIS A 16 17.19 -24.05 -13.95
C HIS A 16 17.85 -23.33 -15.14
N SER A 17 17.12 -22.42 -15.79
CA SER A 17 17.65 -21.61 -16.91
C SER A 17 18.84 -20.76 -16.47
N ALA A 18 18.78 -20.15 -15.29
CA ALA A 18 19.90 -19.35 -14.77
C ALA A 18 21.12 -20.22 -14.43
N GLY A 19 20.92 -21.44 -13.94
CA GLY A 19 21.98 -22.43 -13.73
C GLY A 19 22.69 -22.80 -15.03
N ALA A 20 21.92 -23.08 -16.10
CA ALA A 20 22.46 -23.36 -17.43
C ALA A 20 23.31 -22.19 -17.95
N HIS A 21 22.80 -20.95 -17.89
CA HIS A 21 23.57 -19.78 -18.33
C HIS A 21 24.82 -19.52 -17.49
N LYS A 22 24.77 -19.79 -16.17
CA LYS A 22 25.93 -19.66 -15.27
C LYS A 22 27.07 -20.60 -15.66
N SER A 23 26.76 -21.80 -16.18
CA SER A 23 27.77 -22.78 -16.60
C SER A 23 28.50 -22.38 -17.89
N VAL A 24 27.84 -21.61 -18.76
CA VAL A 24 28.37 -21.21 -20.07
C VAL A 24 29.10 -19.86 -20.02
N ILE A 25 28.69 -18.95 -19.14
CA ILE A 25 29.18 -17.57 -19.11
C ILE A 25 30.23 -17.37 -18.01
N ARG A 26 31.42 -16.89 -18.38
CA ARG A 26 32.41 -16.39 -17.42
C ARG A 26 32.04 -14.98 -16.95
N LEU A 27 31.62 -14.87 -15.69
CA LEU A 27 31.32 -13.59 -15.04
C LEU A 27 32.47 -13.17 -14.11
N GLY A 28 32.81 -11.88 -14.13
CA GLY A 28 33.68 -11.25 -13.12
C GLY A 28 33.05 -11.29 -11.72
N LYS A 29 33.88 -11.15 -10.68
CA LYS A 29 33.51 -11.33 -9.26
C LYS A 29 32.23 -10.57 -8.87
N ALA A 30 32.18 -9.27 -9.11
CA ALA A 30 31.03 -8.43 -8.74
C ALA A 30 29.71 -8.86 -9.43
N ARG A 31 29.77 -9.29 -10.70
CA ARG A 31 28.56 -9.77 -11.43
C ARG A 31 28.10 -11.13 -10.90
N ARG A 32 29.05 -11.99 -10.52
CA ARG A 32 28.76 -13.30 -9.92
C ARG A 32 28.07 -13.15 -8.56
N GLU A 33 28.54 -12.25 -7.71
CA GLU A 33 27.92 -11.96 -6.42
C GLU A 33 26.48 -11.44 -6.57
N LYS A 34 26.24 -10.51 -7.52
CA LYS A 34 24.88 -10.04 -7.83
C LYS A 34 23.97 -11.16 -8.32
N LEU A 35 24.48 -12.05 -9.18
CA LEU A 35 23.73 -13.21 -9.67
C LEU A 35 23.36 -14.15 -8.53
N GLU A 36 24.32 -14.52 -7.66
CA GLU A 36 24.03 -15.38 -6.51
C GLU A 36 23.01 -14.76 -5.56
N LYS A 37 23.10 -13.45 -5.31
CA LYS A 37 22.11 -12.74 -4.51
C LYS A 37 20.70 -12.83 -5.11
N ALA A 38 20.57 -12.67 -6.43
CA ALA A 38 19.30 -12.80 -7.13
C ALA A 38 18.75 -14.24 -7.11
N LEU A 39 19.60 -15.25 -7.32
CA LEU A 39 19.20 -16.65 -7.23
C LEU A 39 18.73 -17.03 -5.82
N ASN A 40 19.45 -16.57 -4.80
CA ASN A 40 19.09 -16.81 -3.40
C ASN A 40 17.77 -16.13 -3.03
N TYR A 41 17.49 -14.94 -3.57
CA TYR A 41 16.19 -14.28 -3.40
C TYR A 41 15.06 -15.14 -3.95
N ILE A 42 15.20 -15.64 -5.19
CA ILE A 42 14.19 -16.50 -5.82
C ILE A 42 14.01 -17.79 -5.01
N ARG A 43 15.10 -18.47 -4.66
CA ARG A 43 15.07 -19.72 -3.86
C ARG A 43 14.28 -19.53 -2.57
N ARG A 44 14.62 -18.51 -1.76
CA ARG A 44 13.97 -18.24 -0.47
C ARG A 44 12.50 -17.85 -0.59
N ARG A 45 12.11 -17.24 -1.71
CA ARG A 45 10.75 -16.74 -1.94
C ARG A 45 9.89 -17.60 -2.85
N THR A 46 10.38 -18.77 -3.27
CA THR A 46 9.67 -19.69 -4.17
C THR A 46 8.23 -19.94 -3.74
N GLN A 47 7.98 -20.15 -2.44
CA GLN A 47 6.64 -20.35 -1.87
C GLN A 47 5.65 -19.20 -2.15
N TRP A 48 6.15 -17.97 -2.31
CA TRP A 48 5.34 -16.77 -2.57
C TRP A 48 5.24 -16.44 -4.07
N MET A 49 5.97 -17.15 -4.92
CA MET A 49 6.07 -16.87 -6.36
C MET A 49 5.12 -17.77 -7.18
N GLN A 50 3.90 -18.00 -6.68
CA GLN A 50 2.84 -18.83 -7.29
C GLN A 50 2.10 -18.07 -8.41
N TYR A 51 2.85 -17.38 -9.27
CA TYR A 51 2.30 -16.49 -10.30
C TYR A 51 1.39 -17.18 -11.31
N ALA A 52 1.63 -18.47 -11.62
CA ALA A 52 0.78 -19.23 -12.52
C ALA A 52 -0.62 -19.45 -11.93
N GLU A 53 -0.70 -19.82 -10.64
CA GLU A 53 -1.98 -20.00 -9.95
C GLU A 53 -2.74 -18.67 -9.84
N TYR A 54 -2.06 -17.62 -9.39
CA TYR A 54 -2.66 -16.29 -9.28
C TYR A 54 -3.16 -15.76 -10.63
N ARG A 55 -2.43 -16.04 -11.72
CA ARG A 55 -2.89 -15.71 -13.08
C ARG A 55 -4.17 -16.47 -13.45
N ASN A 56 -4.23 -17.77 -13.17
CA ASN A 56 -5.41 -18.59 -13.47
C ASN A 56 -6.62 -18.17 -12.65
N ARG A 57 -6.40 -17.64 -11.44
CA ARG A 57 -7.42 -17.07 -10.57
C ARG A 57 -7.78 -15.61 -10.88
N HIS A 58 -7.23 -15.04 -11.95
CA HIS A 58 -7.44 -13.63 -12.33
C HIS A 58 -7.03 -12.63 -11.24
N ILE A 59 -6.10 -13.01 -10.36
CA ILE A 59 -5.56 -12.12 -9.32
C ILE A 59 -4.57 -11.15 -9.97
N PRO A 60 -4.67 -9.84 -9.69
CA PRO A 60 -3.72 -8.86 -10.19
C PRO A 60 -2.27 -9.18 -9.74
N LEU A 61 -1.37 -9.36 -10.69
CA LEU A 61 0.03 -9.73 -10.44
C LEU A 61 0.99 -8.53 -10.30
N GLY A 62 0.49 -7.32 -10.48
CA GLY A 62 1.29 -6.09 -10.48
C GLY A 62 0.99 -5.20 -9.28
N SER A 63 1.97 -4.42 -8.87
CA SER A 63 1.84 -3.40 -7.82
C SER A 63 1.04 -2.17 -8.24
N GLY A 64 0.63 -2.07 -9.52
CA GLY A 64 -0.01 -0.87 -10.07
C GLY A 64 -1.27 -0.42 -9.33
N ILE A 65 -2.13 -1.35 -8.89
CA ILE A 65 -3.33 -1.01 -8.10
C ILE A 65 -2.92 -0.43 -6.74
N THR A 66 -1.95 -1.04 -6.08
CA THR A 66 -1.42 -0.58 -4.79
C THR A 66 -0.73 0.79 -4.93
N GLU A 67 0.10 0.97 -5.95
CA GLU A 67 0.79 2.23 -6.24
C GLU A 67 -0.19 3.35 -6.59
N ALA A 68 -1.20 3.05 -7.40
CA ALA A 68 -2.29 4.00 -7.69
C ALA A 68 -3.06 4.37 -6.43
N GLY A 69 -3.32 3.41 -5.54
CA GLY A 69 -3.91 3.64 -4.23
C GLY A 69 -3.05 4.59 -3.38
N CYS A 70 -1.77 4.29 -3.20
CA CYS A 70 -0.83 5.16 -2.46
C CYS A 70 -0.69 6.56 -3.08
N LYS A 71 -0.74 6.66 -4.41
CA LYS A 71 -0.70 7.95 -5.10
C LYS A 71 -1.96 8.76 -4.82
N THR A 72 -3.13 8.14 -4.92
CA THR A 72 -4.43 8.81 -4.81
C THR A 72 -4.78 9.16 -3.37
N ILE A 73 -4.62 8.19 -2.46
CA ILE A 73 -4.99 8.37 -1.06
C ILE A 73 -3.98 9.27 -0.35
N PHE A 74 -2.69 8.94 -0.45
CA PHE A 74 -1.64 9.62 0.31
C PHE A 74 -1.01 10.78 -0.47
N THR A 75 -0.37 10.49 -1.60
CA THR A 75 0.52 11.46 -2.27
C THR A 75 -0.21 12.74 -2.69
N GLN A 76 -1.41 12.63 -3.28
CA GLN A 76 -2.18 13.78 -3.73
C GLN A 76 -2.56 14.75 -2.61
N ARG A 77 -2.64 14.28 -1.35
CA ARG A 77 -2.99 15.13 -0.20
C ARG A 77 -1.80 15.51 0.66
N PHE A 78 -0.85 14.61 0.87
CA PHE A 78 0.18 14.79 1.89
C PHE A 78 1.49 15.36 1.35
N LYS A 79 1.67 15.38 0.01
CA LYS A 79 2.91 15.82 -0.64
C LYS A 79 2.76 17.09 -1.48
N GLN A 80 1.75 17.93 -1.22
CA GLN A 80 1.64 19.23 -1.91
C GLN A 80 2.56 20.28 -1.24
N SER A 81 2.85 21.36 -1.97
CA SER A 81 3.75 22.43 -1.50
C SER A 81 3.26 23.06 -0.20
N GLY A 82 4.19 23.40 0.70
CA GLY A 82 3.91 24.07 1.97
C GLY A 82 3.24 23.21 3.05
N MET A 83 2.95 21.94 2.76
CA MET A 83 2.24 21.08 3.70
C MET A 83 3.15 20.53 4.80
N ARG A 84 2.71 20.67 6.04
CA ARG A 84 3.35 20.08 7.21
C ARG A 84 2.26 19.40 8.03
N TRP A 85 2.52 18.17 8.44
CA TRP A 85 1.56 17.35 9.17
C TRP A 85 2.22 16.81 10.44
N SER A 86 1.52 16.89 11.57
CA SER A 86 1.84 16.05 12.71
C SER A 86 1.44 14.61 12.40
N LYS A 87 2.07 13.62 13.05
CA LYS A 87 1.72 12.21 12.84
C LYS A 87 0.25 11.94 13.19
N GLN A 88 -0.25 12.49 14.30
CA GLN A 88 -1.66 12.33 14.67
C GLN A 88 -2.60 13.00 13.65
N GLY A 89 -2.30 14.23 13.24
CA GLY A 89 -3.13 14.95 12.26
C GLY A 89 -3.16 14.25 10.90
N ALA A 90 -2.04 13.69 10.47
CA ALA A 90 -1.98 12.93 9.23
C ALA A 90 -2.83 11.66 9.29
N ASP A 91 -2.81 10.94 10.41
CA ASP A 91 -3.57 9.71 10.59
C ASP A 91 -5.09 9.94 10.52
N VAL A 92 -5.58 11.00 11.16
CA VAL A 92 -6.99 11.40 11.10
C VAL A 92 -7.40 11.75 9.68
N ILE A 93 -6.64 12.62 9.00
CA ILE A 93 -6.96 13.02 7.62
C ILE A 93 -6.86 11.84 6.65
N LEU A 94 -5.90 10.93 6.86
CA LEU A 94 -5.76 9.73 6.06
C LEU A 94 -7.00 8.83 6.21
N THR A 95 -7.46 8.61 7.44
CA THR A 95 -8.66 7.84 7.75
C THR A 95 -9.89 8.43 7.05
N LEU A 96 -10.11 9.74 7.19
CA LEU A 96 -11.22 10.43 6.53
C LEU A 96 -11.15 10.32 5.00
N ARG A 97 -9.95 10.44 4.42
CA ARG A 97 -9.75 10.27 2.98
C ARG A 97 -10.05 8.86 2.49
N VAL A 98 -9.66 7.84 3.25
CA VAL A 98 -9.96 6.44 2.90
C VAL A 98 -11.47 6.21 2.91
N VAL A 99 -12.17 6.68 3.93
CA VAL A 99 -13.63 6.58 4.02
C VAL A 99 -14.31 7.30 2.86
N LEU A 100 -13.87 8.52 2.55
CA LEU A 100 -14.44 9.32 1.46
C LEU A 100 -14.20 8.67 0.08
N LEU A 101 -12.96 8.29 -0.23
CA LEU A 101 -12.60 7.77 -1.55
C LEU A 101 -13.09 6.33 -1.79
N SER A 102 -13.39 5.57 -0.74
CA SER A 102 -14.00 4.24 -0.87
C SER A 102 -15.52 4.29 -1.06
N GLY A 103 -16.14 5.48 -1.00
CA GLY A 103 -17.59 5.65 -1.18
C GLY A 103 -18.43 5.14 0.00
N VAL A 104 -17.81 4.91 1.17
CA VAL A 104 -18.51 4.40 2.37
C VAL A 104 -18.82 5.48 3.39
N TRP A 105 -18.73 6.76 2.99
CA TRP A 105 -18.91 7.90 3.87
C TRP A 105 -20.22 7.84 4.65
N ASP A 106 -21.35 7.68 3.97
CA ASP A 106 -22.67 7.71 4.62
C ASP A 106 -22.83 6.58 5.65
N ALA A 107 -22.35 5.38 5.32
CA ALA A 107 -22.38 4.24 6.23
C ALA A 107 -21.45 4.43 7.44
N ALA A 108 -20.26 4.98 7.23
CA ALA A 108 -19.32 5.27 8.31
C ALA A 108 -19.84 6.39 9.22
N TYR A 109 -20.34 7.47 8.61
CA TYR A 109 -20.89 8.63 9.31
C TYR A 109 -22.14 8.27 10.12
N GLY A 110 -23.06 7.50 9.54
CA GLY A 110 -24.25 7.01 10.23
C GLY A 110 -23.91 6.18 11.47
N ARG A 111 -22.91 5.30 11.40
CA ARG A 111 -22.44 4.53 12.58
C ARG A 111 -21.84 5.42 13.66
N VAL A 112 -21.12 6.47 13.27
CA VAL A 112 -20.55 7.44 14.21
C VAL A 112 -21.69 8.19 14.93
N LEU A 113 -22.70 8.68 14.20
CA LEU A 113 -23.85 9.36 14.80
C LEU A 113 -24.60 8.48 15.80
N GLN A 114 -24.82 7.20 15.48
CA GLN A 114 -25.47 6.24 16.38
C GLN A 114 -24.68 6.01 17.68
N HIS A 115 -23.35 6.13 17.66
CA HIS A 115 -22.52 6.02 18.86
C HIS A 115 -22.41 7.32 19.64
N LEU A 116 -22.77 8.47 19.05
CA LEU A 116 -22.71 9.79 19.67
C LEU A 116 -24.05 10.20 20.34
N GLU A 117 -24.97 9.25 20.55
CA GLU A 117 -26.26 9.48 21.24
C GLU A 117 -26.03 10.01 22.68
N GLY A 118 -25.91 11.33 22.82
CA GLY A 118 -25.74 12.05 24.10
C GLY A 118 -24.93 13.33 24.00
N GLU A 119 -23.99 13.44 23.06
CA GLU A 119 -23.14 14.60 22.86
C GLU A 119 -23.04 14.92 21.36
N ILE A 120 -24.09 15.50 20.78
CA ILE A 120 -23.99 16.08 19.44
C ILE A 120 -23.05 17.29 19.57
N PRO A 121 -21.86 17.29 18.94
CA PRO A 121 -20.96 18.42 19.02
C PRO A 121 -21.67 19.66 18.45
N ALA A 122 -21.62 20.77 19.18
CA ALA A 122 -22.20 22.02 18.73
C ALA A 122 -21.68 22.37 17.31
N PRO A 123 -22.53 22.90 16.41
CA PRO A 123 -22.11 23.28 15.08
C PRO A 123 -20.91 24.25 15.18
N TYR A 124 -19.89 23.99 14.37
CA TYR A 124 -18.68 24.82 14.33
C TYR A 124 -19.07 26.28 14.05
N GLY A 125 -18.83 27.19 15.01
CA GLY A 125 -19.20 28.60 14.90
C GLY A 125 -20.37 29.07 15.78
N GLN A 126 -21.04 28.18 16.51
CA GLN A 126 -21.92 28.60 17.62
C GLN A 126 -21.09 28.76 18.89
N ASN A 127 -20.66 30.00 19.14
CA ASN A 127 -20.08 30.37 20.42
C ASN A 127 -21.14 30.20 21.50
N ASN A 128 -20.91 29.34 22.48
CA ASN A 128 -21.64 29.40 23.75
C ASN A 128 -21.29 30.77 24.38
N GLU A 129 -22.22 31.72 24.32
CA GLU A 129 -22.11 33.06 24.93
C GLU A 129 -21.85 33.03 26.45
N THR A 130 -21.85 31.86 27.07
CA THR A 130 -21.70 31.67 28.52
C THR A 130 -20.26 31.83 29.03
N THR A 131 -19.22 31.78 28.19
CA THR A 131 -17.82 31.82 28.67
C THR A 131 -17.15 33.20 28.65
N LEU A 132 -17.90 34.29 28.37
CA LEU A 132 -17.34 35.66 28.35
C LEU A 132 -17.75 36.55 29.52
N LYS A 133 -18.54 36.07 30.50
CA LYS A 133 -18.98 36.87 31.67
C LYS A 133 -18.27 36.55 33.00
N SER A 134 -17.19 35.77 33.00
CA SER A 134 -16.42 35.44 34.23
C SER A 134 -15.02 36.06 34.27
N ALA A 135 -14.72 37.01 33.39
CA ALA A 135 -13.46 37.74 33.41
C ALA A 135 -13.72 39.23 33.16
N ALA A 136 -14.34 39.88 34.14
CA ALA A 136 -14.37 41.33 34.34
C ALA A 136 -14.25 41.59 35.84
#